data_AF-A0A8C5YNL7-F1
#
_entry.id   AF-A0A8C5YNL7-F1
#
_cell.length_a   1.000
_cell.length_b   1.000
_cell.length_c   1.000
_cell.angle_alpha   90.00
_cell.angle_beta   90.00
_cell.angle_gamma   90.00
#
_symmetry.space_group_name_H-M   'P 1'
#
loop_
_entity.id
_entity.type
_entity.pdbx_description
1 polymer ?
#
loop_
_entity_poly.entity_id
_entity_poly.type
_entity_poly.pdbx_seq_one_letter_code
_entity_poly.pdbx_strand_id
1 'polypeptide(L)'
;MTRVLHITVACCLLVINQATRMHRCELARVLYKNELDGYEGYSLNDWICLAFVESKFNVSKINENADGSTDYGIFQINSHYWCNNYQSHSENYCHVDCEDLLEPDLISSINCAKKIISGQRGMRNWLEWRLHCAGRPLSHWMTGCHLR
;
A
#
# COMPACT_ATOMS: atom_id res chain seq x y z
N MET A 1 -25.02 -41.38 39.09
CA MET A 1 -24.19 -40.15 39.08
C MET A 1 -23.39 -40.13 37.79
N THR A 2 -23.94 -39.50 36.76
CA THR A 2 -23.32 -39.41 35.42
C THR A 2 -22.26 -38.31 35.43
N ARG A 3 -21.00 -38.66 35.17
CA ARG A 3 -19.91 -37.68 35.01
C ARG A 3 -20.07 -36.99 33.66
N VAL A 4 -20.32 -35.69 33.68
CA VAL A 4 -20.28 -34.84 32.48
C VAL A 4 -18.82 -34.53 32.18
N LEU A 5 -18.34 -34.94 31.02
CA LEU A 5 -16.98 -34.62 30.56
C LEU A 5 -17.01 -33.24 29.91
N HIS A 6 -16.52 -32.21 30.62
CA HIS A 6 -16.38 -30.88 30.07
C HIS A 6 -15.21 -30.84 29.08
N ILE A 7 -15.51 -30.90 27.78
CA ILE A 7 -14.54 -30.63 26.71
C ILE A 7 -14.43 -29.10 26.59
N THR A 8 -13.48 -28.51 27.30
CA THR A 8 -13.10 -27.11 27.10
C THR A 8 -12.42 -26.97 25.74
N VAL A 9 -13.11 -26.37 24.78
CA VAL A 9 -12.53 -25.96 23.49
C VAL A 9 -11.61 -24.78 23.76
N ALA A 10 -10.31 -25.03 23.82
CA ALA A 10 -9.29 -23.99 23.86
C ALA A 10 -9.25 -23.31 22.49
N CYS A 11 -9.84 -22.12 22.39
CA CYS A 11 -9.76 -21.28 21.21
C CYS A 11 -8.33 -20.73 21.12
N CYS A 12 -7.47 -21.35 20.30
CA CYS A 12 -6.16 -20.81 19.99
C CYS A 12 -6.33 -19.53 19.17
N LEU A 13 -6.26 -18.37 19.84
CA LEU A 13 -6.06 -17.08 19.18
C LEU A 13 -4.67 -17.10 18.55
N LEU A 14 -4.60 -17.43 17.26
CA LEU A 14 -3.38 -17.25 16.48
C LEU A 14 -3.13 -15.75 16.35
N VAL A 15 -2.23 -15.21 17.17
CA VAL A 15 -1.71 -13.86 16.98
C VAL A 15 -0.79 -13.90 15.76
N ILE A 16 -1.33 -13.53 14.61
CA ILE A 16 -0.55 -13.36 13.39
C ILE A 16 0.25 -12.06 13.57
N ASN A 17 1.53 -12.17 13.88
CA ASN A 17 2.45 -11.03 13.83
C ASN A 17 2.66 -10.65 12.36
N GLN A 18 1.82 -9.76 11.84
CA GLN A 18 1.99 -9.23 10.49
C GLN A 18 3.18 -8.26 10.48
N ALA A 19 4.13 -8.48 9.57
CA ALA A 19 5.26 -7.57 9.40
C ALA A 19 4.74 -6.26 8.80
N THR A 20 4.97 -5.14 9.48
CA THR A 20 4.52 -3.81 9.00
C THR A 20 5.35 -3.31 7.83
N ARG A 21 6.59 -3.79 7.66
CA ARG A 21 7.47 -3.37 6.55
C ARG A 21 7.71 -4.52 5.59
N MET A 22 7.43 -4.26 4.31
CA MET A 22 7.68 -5.21 3.24
C MET A 22 9.12 -5.11 2.73
N HIS A 23 9.76 -6.23 2.42
CA HIS A 23 11.09 -6.20 1.82
C HIS A 23 11.03 -5.72 0.36
N ARG A 24 12.04 -4.96 -0.07
CA ARG A 24 12.11 -4.40 -1.44
C ARG A 24 11.82 -5.39 -2.57
N CYS A 25 12.47 -6.56 -2.56
CA CYS A 25 12.27 -7.56 -3.62
C CYS A 25 10.98 -8.38 -3.45
N GLU A 26 10.41 -8.41 -2.25
CA GLU A 26 9.07 -8.97 -2.02
C GLU A 26 8.03 -8.04 -2.63
N LEU A 27 8.11 -6.74 -2.34
CA LEU A 27 7.29 -5.72 -2.97
C LEU A 27 7.40 -5.78 -4.49
N ALA A 28 8.61 -5.84 -5.05
CA ALA A 28 8.82 -5.97 -6.49
C ALA A 28 8.04 -7.15 -7.11
N ARG A 29 8.00 -8.30 -6.43
CA ARG A 29 7.23 -9.47 -6.89
C ARG A 29 5.72 -9.26 -6.79
N VAL A 30 5.24 -8.70 -5.68
CA VAL A 30 3.82 -8.38 -5.51
C VAL A 30 3.36 -7.42 -6.61
N LEU A 31 4.12 -6.36 -6.87
CA LEU A 31 3.82 -5.39 -7.91
C LEU A 31 3.90 -5.98 -9.32
N TYR A 32 4.91 -6.82 -9.59
CA TYR A 32 5.00 -7.52 -10.88
C TYR A 32 3.79 -8.43 -11.12
N LYS A 33 3.41 -9.24 -10.12
CA LYS A 33 2.25 -10.16 -10.20
C LYS A 33 0.92 -9.43 -10.39
N ASN A 34 0.84 -8.18 -9.95
CA ASN A 34 -0.33 -7.33 -10.11
C ASN A 34 -0.23 -6.41 -11.34
N GLU A 35 0.65 -6.71 -12.31
CA GLU A 35 0.73 -6.03 -13.61
C GLU A 35 1.07 -4.52 -13.50
N LEU A 36 1.96 -4.14 -12.57
CA LEU A 36 2.41 -2.76 -12.44
C LEU A 36 3.66 -2.46 -13.28
N ASP A 37 4.36 -3.47 -13.79
CA ASP A 37 5.52 -3.23 -14.67
C ASP A 37 5.08 -2.70 -16.03
N GLY A 38 5.37 -1.43 -16.30
CA GLY A 38 4.95 -0.73 -17.51
C GLY A 38 3.53 -0.14 -17.45
N TYR A 39 2.82 -0.25 -16.32
CA TYR A 39 1.49 0.33 -16.16
C TYR A 39 1.54 1.85 -16.36
N GLU A 40 0.79 2.36 -17.35
CA GLU A 40 0.80 3.78 -17.77
C GLU A 40 2.22 4.32 -18.07
N GLY A 41 3.13 3.44 -18.51
CA GLY A 41 4.50 3.79 -18.87
C GLY A 41 5.48 3.86 -17.69
N TYR A 42 5.06 3.49 -16.47
CA TYR A 42 5.94 3.46 -15.29
C TYR A 42 6.49 2.06 -15.03
N SER A 43 7.81 1.96 -14.83
CA SER A 43 8.48 0.69 -14.55
C SER A 43 8.31 0.27 -13.09
N LEU A 44 8.57 -1.00 -12.75
CA LEU A 44 8.63 -1.41 -11.34
C LEU A 44 9.60 -0.57 -10.49
N ASN A 45 10.67 -0.02 -11.08
CA ASN A 45 11.61 0.82 -10.35
C ASN A 45 10.93 2.11 -9.84
N ASP A 46 10.01 2.68 -10.63
CA ASP A 46 9.25 3.87 -10.25
C ASP A 46 8.33 3.58 -9.07
N TRP A 47 7.64 2.44 -9.11
CA TRP A 47 6.75 2.01 -8.04
C TRP A 47 7.48 1.68 -6.74
N ILE A 48 8.64 1.02 -6.81
CA ILE A 48 9.46 0.74 -5.63
C ILE A 48 10.01 2.05 -5.06
N CYS A 49 10.44 2.98 -5.92
CA CYS A 49 10.88 4.29 -5.46
C CYS A 49 9.75 5.03 -4.75
N LEU A 50 8.54 5.06 -5.33
CA LEU A 50 7.34 5.66 -4.73
C LEU A 50 7.09 5.10 -3.33
N ALA A 51 6.97 3.78 -3.19
CA ALA A 51 6.74 3.14 -1.90
C ALA A 51 7.85 3.46 -0.87
N PHE A 52 9.10 3.60 -1.30
CA PHE A 52 10.19 3.94 -0.39
C PHE A 52 10.12 5.39 0.08
N VAL A 53 9.88 6.34 -0.82
CA VAL A 53 9.87 7.77 -0.46
C VAL A 53 8.66 8.10 0.38
N GLU A 54 7.50 7.50 0.08
CA GLU A 54 6.25 7.72 0.80
C GLU A 54 6.23 7.03 2.17
N SER A 55 6.56 5.74 2.24
CA SER A 55 6.34 4.95 3.47
C SER A 55 7.55 4.22 4.02
N LYS A 56 8.71 4.26 3.34
CA LYS A 56 9.86 3.39 3.65
C LYS A 56 9.43 1.91 3.66
N PHE A 57 8.54 1.54 2.74
CA PHE A 57 7.93 0.21 2.62
C PHE A 57 7.06 -0.22 3.81
N ASN A 58 6.65 0.71 4.66
CA ASN A 58 5.72 0.42 5.75
C ASN A 58 4.28 0.35 5.20
N VAL A 59 3.74 -0.87 5.15
CA VAL A 59 2.42 -1.19 4.60
C VAL A 59 1.30 -0.57 5.43
N SER A 60 1.49 -0.43 6.74
CA SER A 60 0.49 0.14 7.66
C SER A 60 0.83 1.56 8.11
N LYS A 61 1.60 2.32 7.32
CA LYS A 61 1.92 3.72 7.65
C LYS A 61 0.67 4.59 7.55
N ILE A 62 0.46 5.40 8.58
CA ILE A 62 -0.58 6.44 8.63
C ILE A 62 0.09 7.78 8.91
N ASN A 63 -0.31 8.81 8.19
CA ASN A 63 0.19 10.18 8.38
C ASN A 63 -0.98 11.18 8.37
N GLU A 64 -1.19 11.90 9.47
CA GLU A 64 -2.20 12.94 9.57
C GLU A 64 -1.69 14.25 8.99
N ASN A 65 -2.52 14.93 8.20
CA ASN A 65 -2.20 16.20 7.58
C ASN A 65 -2.84 17.38 8.32
N ALA A 66 -2.25 18.56 8.17
CA ALA A 66 -2.72 19.77 8.85
C ALA A 66 -4.13 20.23 8.42
N ASP A 67 -4.61 19.78 7.25
CA ASP A 67 -5.96 20.05 6.75
C ASP A 67 -7.02 19.07 7.29
N GLY A 68 -6.62 18.13 8.15
CA GLY A 68 -7.48 17.11 8.74
C GLY A 68 -7.67 15.87 7.88
N SER A 69 -7.09 15.82 6.68
CA SER A 69 -7.00 14.58 5.89
C SER A 69 -5.90 13.67 6.43
N THR A 70 -5.91 12.40 6.03
CA THR A 70 -4.92 11.42 6.47
C THR A 70 -4.46 10.57 5.28
N ASP A 71 -3.17 10.29 5.21
CA ASP A 71 -2.55 9.45 4.18
C ASP A 71 -2.34 8.03 4.68
N TYR A 72 -2.74 7.05 3.87
CA TYR A 72 -2.79 5.64 4.26
C TYR A 72 -1.89 4.75 3.43
N GLY A 73 -1.26 3.81 4.12
CA GLY A 73 -0.63 2.64 3.56
C GLY A 73 0.68 2.91 2.83
N ILE A 74 1.12 1.89 2.09
CA ILE A 74 2.45 1.87 1.46
C ILE A 74 2.67 3.01 0.45
N PHE A 75 1.60 3.47 -0.18
CA PHE A 75 1.61 4.56 -1.17
C PHE A 75 1.11 5.89 -0.61
N GLN A 76 0.80 5.99 0.69
CA GLN A 76 0.31 7.22 1.33
C GLN A 76 -0.86 7.85 0.55
N ILE A 77 -1.92 7.07 0.35
CA ILE A 77 -3.12 7.49 -0.37
C ILE A 77 -4.00 8.34 0.55
N ASN A 78 -4.32 9.55 0.10
CA ASN A 78 -5.01 10.57 0.92
C ASN A 78 -6.53 10.35 1.04
N SER A 79 -7.07 10.45 2.25
CA SER A 79 -8.50 10.25 2.55
C SER A 79 -9.42 11.36 2.07
N HIS A 80 -8.93 12.56 1.78
CA HIS A 80 -9.79 13.63 1.27
C HIS A 80 -10.35 13.29 -0.12
N TYR A 81 -9.58 12.55 -0.94
CA TYR A 81 -9.94 12.27 -2.33
C TYR A 81 -10.24 10.80 -2.61
N TRP A 82 -9.48 9.87 -2.04
CA TRP A 82 -9.36 8.53 -2.63
C TRP A 82 -10.06 7.42 -1.84
N CYS A 83 -10.03 7.47 -0.51
CA CYS A 83 -10.66 6.48 0.37
C CYS A 83 -11.47 7.18 1.46
N ASN A 84 -12.38 6.46 2.11
CA ASN A 84 -13.17 7.00 3.22
C ASN A 84 -12.70 6.42 4.56
N ASN A 85 -12.35 7.28 5.52
CA ASN A 85 -12.01 6.91 6.90
C ASN A 85 -13.11 7.28 7.90
N TYR A 86 -14.22 7.84 7.42
CA TYR A 86 -15.38 8.29 8.20
C TYR A 86 -15.08 9.33 9.31
N GLN A 87 -13.91 9.98 9.26
CA GLN A 87 -13.49 11.00 10.24
C GLN A 87 -13.53 12.42 9.66
N SER A 88 -13.35 12.55 8.35
CA SER A 88 -13.41 13.82 7.61
C SER A 88 -14.20 13.66 6.31
N HIS A 89 -14.50 14.77 5.63
CA HIS A 89 -15.07 14.72 4.27
C HIS A 89 -14.13 13.95 3.33
N SER A 90 -14.71 13.14 2.44
CA SER A 90 -14.00 12.36 1.43
C SER A 90 -14.81 12.28 0.13
N GLU A 91 -14.13 12.45 -1.00
CA GLU A 91 -14.71 12.15 -2.33
C GLU A 91 -14.78 10.64 -2.62
N ASN A 92 -13.96 9.85 -1.92
CA ASN A 92 -13.85 8.39 -2.03
C ASN A 92 -13.84 7.86 -3.48
N TYR A 93 -12.97 8.43 -4.32
CA TYR A 93 -12.90 8.03 -5.73
C TYR A 93 -12.53 6.55 -5.92
N CYS A 94 -11.83 5.90 -4.99
CA CYS A 94 -11.52 4.47 -5.10
C CYS A 94 -12.65 3.56 -4.59
N HIS A 95 -13.70 4.10 -3.96
CA HIS A 95 -14.79 3.36 -3.35
C HIS A 95 -14.30 2.29 -2.37
N VAL A 96 -13.40 2.68 -1.47
CA VAL A 96 -12.73 1.79 -0.53
C VAL A 96 -12.63 2.44 0.84
N ASP A 97 -12.68 1.63 1.89
CA ASP A 97 -12.40 2.10 3.25
C ASP A 97 -10.89 2.31 3.40
N CYS A 98 -10.48 3.38 4.08
CA CYS A 98 -9.05 3.68 4.21
C CYS A 98 -8.30 2.61 5.02
N GLU A 99 -8.97 1.86 5.91
CA GLU A 99 -8.35 0.71 6.60
C GLU A 99 -7.90 -0.39 5.64
N ASP A 100 -8.64 -0.65 4.55
CA ASP A 100 -8.28 -1.69 3.58
C ASP A 100 -6.95 -1.39 2.86
N LEU A 101 -6.52 -0.13 2.85
CA LEU A 101 -5.24 0.28 2.27
C LEU A 101 -4.04 -0.12 3.13
N LEU A 102 -4.27 -0.56 4.37
CA LEU A 102 -3.25 -0.98 5.34
C LEU A 102 -3.01 -2.50 5.30
N GLU A 103 -3.76 -3.24 4.49
CA GLU A 103 -3.66 -4.69 4.38
C GLU A 103 -2.34 -5.15 3.70
N PRO A 104 -1.71 -6.24 4.19
CA PRO A 104 -0.38 -6.67 3.75
C PRO A 104 -0.34 -7.20 2.31
N ASP A 105 -1.48 -7.63 1.76
CA ASP A 105 -1.57 -8.15 0.39
C ASP A 105 -1.50 -7.05 -0.69
N LEU A 106 -1.63 -5.79 -0.27
CA LEU A 106 -1.60 -4.57 -1.07
C LEU A 106 -2.68 -4.48 -2.17
N ILE A 107 -3.69 -5.35 -2.20
CA ILE A 107 -4.63 -5.40 -3.33
C ILE A 107 -5.43 -4.09 -3.45
N SER A 108 -6.03 -3.63 -2.35
CA SER A 108 -6.76 -2.35 -2.32
C SER A 108 -5.85 -1.16 -2.61
N SER A 109 -4.64 -1.14 -2.03
CA SER A 109 -3.62 -0.13 -2.29
C SER A 109 -3.22 -0.05 -3.77
N ILE A 110 -2.98 -1.19 -4.40
CA ILE A 110 -2.60 -1.29 -5.82
C ILE A 110 -3.73 -0.83 -6.74
N ASN A 111 -4.95 -1.31 -6.50
CA ASN A 111 -6.10 -0.97 -7.33
C ASN A 111 -6.40 0.53 -7.27
N CYS A 112 -6.34 1.12 -6.08
CA CYS A 112 -6.53 2.56 -5.93
C CYS A 112 -5.39 3.35 -6.58
N ALA A 113 -4.12 2.95 -6.39
CA ALA A 113 -2.99 3.61 -7.04
C ALA A 113 -3.06 3.54 -8.58
N LYS A 114 -3.49 2.42 -9.17
CA LYS A 114 -3.77 2.30 -10.60
C LYS A 114 -4.79 3.34 -11.06
N LYS A 115 -5.89 3.51 -10.32
CA LYS A 115 -6.93 4.51 -10.61
C LYS A 115 -6.40 5.95 -10.55
N ILE A 116 -5.51 6.25 -9.61
CA ILE A 116 -4.88 7.57 -9.49
C ILE A 116 -3.98 7.85 -10.71
N ILE A 117 -3.19 6.85 -11.12
CA ILE A 117 -2.19 7.00 -12.18
C ILE A 117 -2.80 7.02 -13.58
N SER A 118 -3.94 6.37 -13.81
CA SER A 118 -4.67 6.48 -15.08
C SER A 118 -5.25 7.88 -15.32
N GLY A 119 -5.25 8.75 -14.31
CA GLY A 119 -5.59 10.16 -14.45
C GLY A 119 -4.48 10.99 -15.13
N GLN A 120 -4.81 12.22 -15.52
CA GLN A 120 -3.93 13.10 -16.33
C GLN A 120 -2.53 13.36 -15.76
N ARG A 121 -2.35 13.23 -14.43
CA ARG A 121 -1.08 13.52 -13.76
C ARG A 121 -0.21 12.28 -13.55
N GLY A 122 -0.70 11.06 -13.73
CA GLY A 122 0.09 9.85 -13.48
C GLY A 122 0.69 9.81 -12.07
N MET A 123 1.93 9.35 -11.95
CA MET A 123 2.68 9.37 -10.67
C MET A 123 3.00 10.78 -10.17
N ARG A 124 2.79 11.84 -10.96
CA ARG A 124 3.00 13.24 -10.53
C ARG A 124 1.97 13.71 -9.51
N ASN A 125 0.97 12.90 -9.17
CA ASN A 125 0.09 13.12 -8.03
C ASN A 125 0.84 12.99 -6.69
N TRP A 126 1.90 12.18 -6.63
CA TRP A 126 2.73 12.04 -5.43
C TRP A 126 3.86 13.05 -5.43
N LEU A 127 3.85 13.97 -4.46
CA LEU A 127 4.87 15.02 -4.35
C LEU A 127 6.27 14.42 -4.13
N GLU A 128 6.40 13.46 -3.21
CA GLU A 128 7.69 12.85 -2.88
C GLU A 128 8.29 12.11 -4.08
N TRP A 129 7.46 11.40 -4.86
CA TRP A 129 7.93 10.77 -6.09
C TRP A 129 8.46 11.78 -7.11
N ARG A 130 7.81 12.93 -7.28
CA ARG A 130 8.32 13.99 -8.18
C ARG A 130 9.68 14.51 -7.75
N LEU A 131 9.90 14.68 -6.45
CA LEU A 131 11.13 15.25 -5.91
C LEU A 131 12.29 14.23 -5.92
N HIS A 132 11.99 12.97 -5.64
CA HIS A 132 12.98 11.96 -5.30
C HIS A 132 13.10 10.80 -6.30
N CYS A 133 12.17 10.65 -7.25
CA CYS A 133 12.15 9.55 -8.20
C CYS A 133 12.14 10.01 -9.67
N ALA A 134 11.29 10.98 -10.00
CA ALA A 134 11.09 11.43 -11.38
C ALA A 134 12.40 11.86 -12.06
N GLY A 135 12.68 11.31 -13.25
CA GLY A 135 13.85 11.66 -14.06
C GLY A 135 15.20 11.21 -13.49
N ARG A 136 15.22 10.35 -12.47
CA ARG A 136 16.45 9.83 -11.85
C ARG A 136 16.75 8.40 -12.31
N PRO A 137 18.02 7.96 -12.24
CA PRO A 137 18.35 6.55 -12.48
C PRO A 137 17.85 5.66 -11.34
N LEU A 138 16.80 4.88 -11.61
CA LEU A 138 16.12 4.05 -10.61
C LEU A 138 16.47 2.56 -10.67
N SER A 139 17.37 2.13 -11.57
CA SER A 139 17.71 0.72 -11.80
C SER A 139 18.22 -0.03 -10.55
N HIS A 140 18.81 0.69 -9.60
CA HIS A 140 19.29 0.12 -8.35
C HIS A 140 18.16 -0.50 -7.50
N TRP A 141 16.90 -0.05 -7.67
CA TRP A 141 15.75 -0.60 -6.97
C TRP A 141 15.47 -2.06 -7.30
N MET A 142 15.92 -2.55 -8.44
CA MET A 142 15.76 -3.95 -8.86
C MET A 142 17.03 -4.79 -8.77
N THR A 143 18.17 -4.21 -8.36
CA THR A 143 19.44 -4.96 -8.21
C THR A 143 19.28 -6.13 -7.24
N GLY A 144 19.51 -7.36 -7.70
CA GLY A 144 19.42 -8.58 -6.90
C GLY A 144 17.98 -9.08 -6.64
N CYS A 145 16.96 -8.44 -7.22
CA CYS A 145 15.60 -8.95 -7.16
C CYS A 145 15.35 -9.95 -8.29
N HIS A 146 14.71 -11.07 -7.96
CA HIS A 146 14.33 -12.12 -8.92
C HIS A 146 12.81 -12.26 -8.93
N LEU A 147 12.17 -11.97 -10.06
CA LEU A 147 10.70 -11.94 -10.21
C LEU A 147 10.06 -13.32 -10.50
N ARG A 148 10.82 -14.39 -10.30
CA ARG A 148 10.34 -15.77 -10.45
C ARG A 148 9.49 -16.19 -9.26
#